data_AF-A0A947HM91-F1
#
_entry.id   AF-A0A947HM91-F1
#
_cell.length_a   1.000
_cell.length_b   1.000
_cell.length_c   1.000
_cell.angle_alpha   90.00
_cell.angle_beta   90.00
_cell.angle_gamma   90.00
#
_symmetry.space_group_name_H-M   'P 1'
#
loop_
_entity.id
_entity.type
_entity.pdbx_description
1 polymer ?
#
loop_
_entity_poly.entity_id
_entity_poly.type
_entity_poly.pdbx_seq_one_letter_code
_entity_poly.pdbx_strand_id
1 'polypeptide(L)'
;MTAGLAVEVAVVNEIGFADSIGNLTAKGTFPVFQDSAEAGVWLLHGAGKDDMIVYTPEGKVSAFLDYGGPVPTSLSTPEGWAAVKAAWTAALTP
;
A
#
# COMPACT_ATOMS: atom_id res chain seq x y z
N MET A 1 0.98 2.25 27.59
CA MET A 1 1.27 2.89 26.28
C MET A 1 1.49 1.78 25.29
N THR A 2 0.56 1.52 24.38
CA THR A 2 0.80 0.62 23.24
C THR A 2 1.85 1.31 22.37
N ALA A 3 3.00 0.67 22.19
CA ALA A 3 3.99 1.16 21.22
C ALA A 3 3.30 1.25 19.85
N GLY A 4 3.53 2.36 19.13
CA GLY A 4 3.05 2.50 17.76
C GLY A 4 3.61 1.38 16.87
N LEU A 5 2.90 1.04 15.80
CA LEU A 5 3.44 0.11 14.79
C LEU A 5 4.54 0.82 14.01
N ALA A 6 5.69 0.18 13.87
CA ALA A 6 6.75 0.63 12.96
C ALA A 6 6.43 0.08 11.56
N VAL A 7 5.89 0.94 10.69
CA VAL A 7 5.54 0.59 9.31
C VAL A 7 6.18 1.59 8.35
N GLU A 8 6.70 1.08 7.24
CA GLU A 8 7.13 1.88 6.11
C GLU A 8 6.11 1.73 4.98
N VAL A 9 5.83 2.83 4.31
CA VAL A 9 4.89 2.87 3.18
C VAL A 9 5.67 3.36 1.97
N ALA A 10 5.42 2.74 0.83
CA ALA A 10 5.86 3.21 -0.47
C ALA A 10 4.73 3.04 -1.47
N VAL A 11 4.68 3.91 -2.48
CA VAL A 11 3.67 3.87 -3.53
C VAL A 11 4.35 3.70 -4.87
N VAL A 12 3.81 2.82 -5.70
CA VAL A 12 4.12 2.74 -7.13
C VAL A 12 2.94 3.35 -7.87
N ASN A 13 3.19 4.32 -8.75
CA ASN A 13 2.18 4.94 -9.60
C ASN A 13 2.25 4.35 -11.01
N GLU A 14 1.09 4.08 -11.62
CA GLU A 14 0.98 3.44 -12.93
C GLU A 14 1.64 4.27 -14.05
N ILE A 15 2.18 3.58 -15.06
CA ILE A 15 2.71 4.18 -16.28
C ILE A 15 1.61 5.03 -16.96
N GLY A 16 1.95 6.26 -17.36
CA GLY A 16 1.02 7.17 -18.04
C GLY A 16 0.17 8.03 -17.11
N PHE A 17 0.28 7.86 -15.79
CA PHE A 17 -0.50 8.62 -14.80
C PHE A 17 0.36 9.56 -13.93
N ALA A 18 1.55 9.94 -14.38
CA ALA A 18 2.44 10.84 -13.64
C ALA A 18 1.77 12.17 -13.25
N ASP A 19 0.93 12.72 -14.12
CA ASP A 19 0.23 13.99 -13.87
C ASP A 19 -0.89 13.87 -12.82
N SER A 20 -1.27 12.65 -12.42
CA SER A 20 -2.36 12.40 -11.46
C SER A 20 -1.86 12.24 -10.01
N ILE A 21 -0.55 12.14 -9.76
CA ILE A 21 0.01 11.81 -8.44
C ILE A 21 0.30 13.04 -7.56
N GLY A 22 0.07 14.25 -8.08
CA GLY A 22 0.44 15.52 -7.43
C GLY A 22 -0.17 15.69 -6.03
N ASN A 23 -1.42 15.28 -5.83
CA ASN A 23 -2.07 15.39 -4.51
C ASN A 23 -1.42 14.49 -3.45
N LEU A 24 -0.96 13.29 -3.85
CA LEU A 24 -0.35 12.34 -2.94
C LEU A 24 1.06 12.80 -2.57
N THR A 25 1.85 13.20 -3.56
CA THR A 25 3.23 13.72 -3.37
C THR A 25 3.26 15.05 -2.62
N ALA A 26 2.22 15.88 -2.72
CA ALA A 26 2.14 17.14 -1.97
C ALA A 26 1.78 16.96 -0.48
N LYS A 27 1.20 15.81 -0.09
CA LYS A 27 0.68 15.57 1.27
C LYS A 27 1.41 14.47 2.02
N GLY A 28 1.96 13.49 1.29
CA GLY A 28 2.69 12.35 1.85
C GLY A 28 4.18 12.66 2.03
N THR A 29 4.78 12.03 3.04
CA THR A 29 6.23 12.05 3.28
C THR A 29 6.92 10.74 2.90
N PHE A 30 6.14 9.77 2.40
CA PHE A 30 6.64 8.47 1.98
C PHE A 30 7.12 8.50 0.52
N PRO A 31 8.03 7.58 0.15
CA PRO A 31 8.45 7.43 -1.24
C PRO A 31 7.28 7.14 -2.18
N VAL A 32 7.24 7.89 -3.28
CA VAL A 32 6.32 7.65 -4.40
C VAL A 32 7.17 7.44 -5.65
N PHE A 33 7.06 6.25 -6.25
CA PHE A 33 7.80 5.86 -7.43
C PHE A 33 6.86 5.90 -8.64
N GLN A 34 7.26 6.61 -9.68
CA GLN A 34 6.59 6.53 -10.97
C GLN A 34 7.10 5.29 -11.70
N ASP A 35 6.20 4.36 -12.04
CA ASP A 35 6.57 3.16 -12.80
C ASP A 35 6.99 3.53 -14.23
N SER A 36 7.80 2.66 -14.84
CA SER A 36 8.36 2.82 -16.19
C SER A 36 8.16 1.56 -17.01
N ALA A 37 8.16 1.70 -18.34
CA ALA A 37 8.03 0.55 -19.24
C ALA A 37 9.20 -0.45 -19.13
N GLU A 38 10.37 0.00 -18.69
CA GLU A 38 11.54 -0.85 -18.48
C GLU A 38 11.41 -1.71 -17.21
N ALA A 39 10.92 -1.12 -16.12
CA ALA A 39 10.80 -1.82 -14.84
C ALA A 39 9.49 -2.62 -14.74
N GLY A 40 8.38 -2.08 -15.24
CA GLY A 40 7.07 -2.74 -15.28
C GLY A 40 6.57 -3.20 -13.91
N VAL A 41 6.92 -2.48 -12.85
CA VAL A 41 6.75 -2.93 -11.46
C VAL A 41 5.28 -3.11 -11.09
N TRP A 42 4.41 -2.24 -11.59
CA TRP A 42 2.97 -2.30 -11.35
C TRP A 42 2.40 -3.66 -11.75
N LEU A 43 2.72 -4.13 -12.95
CA LEU A 43 2.24 -5.42 -13.47
C LEU A 43 2.89 -6.62 -12.77
N LEU A 44 4.15 -6.51 -12.35
CA LEU A 44 4.85 -7.58 -11.61
C LEU A 44 4.19 -7.88 -10.26
N HIS A 45 3.53 -6.89 -9.65
CA HIS A 45 2.79 -7.06 -8.41
C HIS A 45 1.40 -7.69 -8.61
N GLY A 46 0.94 -7.87 -9.86
CA GLY A 46 -0.40 -8.37 -10.16
C GLY A 46 -1.52 -7.46 -9.63
N ALA A 47 -1.18 -6.21 -9.31
CA ALA A 47 -2.04 -5.28 -8.61
C ALA A 47 -2.91 -4.46 -9.56
N GLY A 48 -4.15 -4.23 -9.14
CA GLY A 48 -5.04 -3.20 -9.64
C GLY A 48 -4.78 -1.84 -8.98
N LYS A 49 -5.63 -0.88 -9.31
CA LYS A 49 -5.57 0.47 -8.75
C LYS A 49 -5.93 0.45 -7.26
N ASP A 50 -5.15 1.18 -6.45
CA ASP A 50 -5.35 1.38 -5.01
C ASP A 50 -5.18 0.12 -4.14
N ASP A 51 -4.60 -0.95 -4.69
CA ASP A 51 -4.24 -2.16 -3.94
C ASP A 51 -3.12 -1.90 -2.92
N MET A 52 -3.12 -2.66 -1.83
CA MET A 52 -2.06 -2.61 -0.81
C MET A 52 -1.44 -3.98 -0.61
N ILE A 53 -0.12 -4.05 -0.75
CA ILE A 53 0.66 -5.27 -0.52
C ILE A 53 1.43 -5.08 0.78
N VAL A 54 1.13 -5.94 1.76
CA VAL A 54 1.73 -5.86 3.08
C VAL A 54 2.83 -6.90 3.19
N TYR A 55 4.04 -6.45 3.51
CA TYR A 55 5.20 -7.30 3.70
C TYR A 55 5.54 -7.44 5.18
N THR A 56 6.04 -8.61 5.58
CA THR A 56 6.70 -8.81 6.88
C THR A 56 8.07 -8.12 6.89
N PRO A 57 8.71 -7.91 8.06
CA PRO A 57 10.06 -7.35 8.15
C PRO A 57 11.12 -8.14 7.35
N GLU A 58 10.89 -9.43 7.10
CA GLU A 58 11.77 -10.29 6.29
C GLU A 58 11.51 -10.18 4.78
N GLY A 59 10.61 -9.30 4.35
CA GLY A 59 10.26 -9.08 2.95
C GLY A 59 9.32 -10.12 2.35
N LYS A 60 8.60 -10.88 3.17
CA LYS A 60 7.58 -11.84 2.69
C LYS A 60 6.23 -11.18 2.59
N VAL A 61 5.44 -11.48 1.56
CA VAL A 61 4.05 -11.02 1.47
C VAL A 61 3.24 -11.65 2.60
N SER A 62 2.71 -10.82 3.50
CA SER A 62 1.81 -11.21 4.58
C SER A 62 0.34 -11.08 4.18
N ALA A 63 0.01 -10.09 3.36
CA ALA A 63 -1.34 -9.87 2.87
C ALA A 63 -1.32 -9.13 1.52
N PHE A 64 -2.34 -9.41 0.72
CA PHE A 64 -2.68 -8.67 -0.49
C PHE A 64 -4.10 -8.13 -0.29
N LEU A 65 -4.25 -6.82 -0.26
CA LEU A 65 -5.53 -6.14 -0.03
C LEU A 65 -5.93 -5.44 -1.32
N ASP A 66 -6.76 -6.10 -2.11
CA ASP A 66 -7.27 -5.58 -3.37
C ASP A 66 -8.33 -4.49 -3.17
N TYR A 67 -8.28 -3.45 -3.99
CA TYR A 67 -9.30 -2.42 -4.01
C TYR A 67 -10.63 -2.99 -4.49
N GLY A 68 -11.67 -2.83 -3.67
CA GLY A 68 -12.98 -3.44 -3.93
C GLY A 68 -13.04 -4.94 -3.62
N GLY A 69 -12.00 -5.49 -3.00
CA GLY A 69 -11.93 -6.86 -2.53
C GLY A 69 -12.81 -7.17 -1.33
N PRO A 70 -12.73 -8.41 -0.80
CA PRO A 70 -13.51 -8.84 0.35
C PRO A 70 -13.10 -8.14 1.67
N VAL A 71 -11.87 -7.59 1.73
CA VAL A 71 -11.40 -6.80 2.86
C VAL A 71 -11.64 -5.32 2.55
N PRO A 72 -12.36 -4.56 3.40
CA PRO A 72 -12.55 -3.14 3.18
C PRO A 72 -11.23 -2.39 3.34
N THR A 73 -10.81 -1.67 2.31
CA THR A 73 -9.52 -0.92 2.30
C THR A 73 -9.71 0.60 2.29
N SER A 74 -10.94 1.10 2.30
CA SER A 74 -11.21 2.54 2.29
C SER A 74 -10.74 3.20 3.58
N LEU A 75 -9.63 3.93 3.51
CA LEU A 75 -9.06 4.65 4.65
C LEU A 75 -9.93 5.84 5.11
N SER A 76 -10.96 6.18 4.33
CA SER A 76 -11.98 7.19 4.69
C SER A 76 -13.07 6.65 5.61
N THR A 77 -13.10 5.34 5.88
CA THR A 77 -14.07 4.73 6.80
C THR A 77 -13.36 4.14 8.04
N PRO A 78 -14.01 4.16 9.22
CA PRO A 78 -13.45 3.52 10.40
C PRO A 78 -13.16 2.02 10.20
N GLU A 79 -14.03 1.33 9.46
CA GLU A 79 -13.90 -0.09 9.16
C GLU A 79 -12.69 -0.38 8.25
N GLY A 80 -12.52 0.39 7.16
CA GLY A 80 -11.39 0.18 6.27
C GLY A 80 -10.06 0.52 6.93
N TRP A 81 -10.02 1.59 7.73
CA TRP A 81 -8.85 1.92 8.54
C TRP A 81 -8.51 0.79 9.54
N ALA A 82 -9.52 0.23 10.21
CA ALA A 82 -9.32 -0.86 11.16
C ALA A 82 -8.80 -2.13 10.47
N ALA A 83 -9.33 -2.48 9.29
CA ALA A 83 -8.90 -3.65 8.53
C ALA A 83 -7.44 -3.53 8.05
N VAL A 84 -7.06 -2.38 7.49
CA VAL A 84 -5.66 -2.13 7.07
C VAL A 84 -4.71 -2.18 8.26
N LYS A 85 -5.08 -1.57 9.39
CA LYS A 85 -4.27 -1.63 10.62
C LYS A 85 -4.14 -3.06 11.16
N ALA A 86 -5.19 -3.88 11.05
CA ALA A 86 -5.14 -5.27 11.45
C ALA A 86 -4.16 -6.06 10.57
N ALA A 87 -4.14 -5.82 9.26
CA ALA A 87 -3.19 -6.43 8.34
C ALA A 87 -1.74 -6.04 8.67
N TRP A 88 -1.47 -4.77 8.97
CA TRP A 88 -0.13 -4.33 9.41
C TRP A 88 0.29 -4.96 10.73
N THR A 89 -0.65 -5.10 11.68
CA THR A 89 -0.37 -5.74 12.98
C THR A 89 -0.05 -7.23 12.80
N ALA A 90 -0.79 -7.92 11.93
CA ALA A 90 -0.54 -9.32 11.61
C ALA A 90 0.85 -9.53 11.00
N ALA A 91 1.28 -8.64 10.09
CA ALA A 91 2.60 -8.72 9.43
C ALA A 91 3.80 -8.53 10.39
N LEU A 92 3.57 -7.90 11.54
CA LEU A 92 4.59 -7.68 12.58
C LEU A 92 4.57 -8.76 13.68
N THR A 93 3.60 -9.68 13.63
CA THR A 93 3.49 -10.77 14.61
C THR A 93 4.10 -12.05 14.02
N PRO A 94 5.04 -12.72 14.71
CA PRO A 94 5.67 -13.96 14.24
C PRO A 94 4.69 -15.12 14.02
#